data_AF-A0A110B2D6-F1
#
_entry.id   AF-A0A110B2D6-F1
#
_cell.length_a   1.000
_cell.length_b   1.000
_cell.length_c   1.000
_cell.angle_alpha   90.00
_cell.angle_beta   90.00
_cell.angle_gamma   90.00
#
_symmetry.space_group_name_H-M   'P 1'
#
loop_
_entity.id
_entity.type
_entity.pdbx_description
1 polymer ?
#
loop_
_entity_poly.entity_id
_entity_poly.type
_entity_poly.pdbx_seq_one_letter_code
_entity_poly.pdbx_strand_id
1 'polypeptide(L)'
;MTDDLIIQQLKNKEAQLIYELKKVQLALNAFIDKSMPFGNLTGNTVNFDDTVPKSYTPNLTYGSKILFILHREGKPMLVDEIAEAIHQFEPELELQRLHKSVSHNLSMLAKYAKIRKHPFSRKIKYSL
;
A
#
# COMPACT_ATOMS: atom_id res chain seq x y z
N MET A 1 -27.01 3.34 46.11
CA MET A 1 -25.84 3.70 45.27
C MET A 1 -26.19 5.02 44.64
N THR A 2 -25.40 6.06 44.87
CA THR A 2 -25.65 7.39 44.31
C THR A 2 -25.41 7.37 42.81
N ASP A 3 -26.24 8.06 42.04
CA ASP A 3 -26.12 8.15 40.58
C ASP A 3 -24.71 8.62 40.14
N ASP A 4 -24.06 9.45 40.97
CA ASP A 4 -22.67 9.87 40.80
C ASP A 4 -21.68 8.71 40.81
N LEU A 5 -21.93 7.67 41.59
CA LEU A 5 -21.09 6.47 41.66
C LEU A 5 -21.21 5.65 40.37
N ILE A 6 -22.41 5.59 39.78
CA ILE A 6 -22.68 4.90 38.53
C ILE A 6 -22.05 5.66 37.36
N ILE A 7 -22.18 6.99 37.35
CA ILE A 7 -21.55 7.86 36.34
C ILE A 7 -20.02 7.73 36.38
N GLN A 8 -19.43 7.70 37.57
CA GLN A 8 -18.00 7.45 37.76
C GLN A 8 -17.57 6.08 37.21
N GLN A 9 -18.34 5.02 37.49
CA GLN A 9 -18.05 3.68 36.96
C GLN A 9 -18.12 3.61 35.43
N LEU A 10 -19.09 4.30 34.81
CA LEU A 10 -19.21 4.35 33.35
C LEU A 10 -18.04 5.10 32.70
N LYS A 11 -17.63 6.24 33.26
CA LYS A 11 -16.44 7.00 32.79
C LYS A 11 -15.16 6.18 32.91
N ASN A 12 -15.01 5.43 34.00
CA ASN A 12 -13.85 4.54 34.19
C ASN A 12 -13.85 3.40 33.15
N LYS A 13 -15.02 2.82 32.86
CA LYS A 13 -15.15 1.80 31.79
C LYS A 13 -14.86 2.37 30.41
N GLU A 14 -15.33 3.57 30.10
CA GLU A 14 -15.05 4.25 28.84
C GLU A 14 -13.54 4.47 28.65
N ALA A 15 -12.87 5.01 29.67
CA ALA A 15 -11.41 5.19 29.65
C ALA A 15 -10.67 3.86 29.46
N GLN A 16 -11.14 2.80 30.10
CA GLN A 16 -10.55 1.46 29.99
C GLN A 16 -10.74 0.88 28.57
N LEU A 17 -11.91 1.03 27.98
CA LEU A 17 -12.19 0.59 26.61
C LEU A 17 -11.35 1.36 25.57
N ILE A 18 -11.20 2.68 25.74
CA ILE A 18 -10.33 3.50 24.87
C ILE A 18 -8.88 3.02 24.96
N TYR A 19 -8.41 2.70 26.17
CA TYR A 19 -7.06 2.20 26.38
C TYR A 19 -6.82 0.85 25.71
N GLU A 20 -7.74 -0.10 25.86
CA GLU A 20 -7.67 -1.41 25.19
C GLU A 20 -7.73 -1.26 23.66
N LEU A 21 -8.58 -0.38 23.14
CA LEU A 21 -8.67 -0.10 21.70
C LEU A 21 -7.35 0.45 21.17
N LYS A 22 -6.71 1.35 21.92
CA LYS A 22 -5.38 1.90 21.57
C LYS A 22 -4.28 0.83 21.56
N LYS A 23 -4.31 -0.14 22.49
CA LYS A 23 -3.39 -1.29 22.48
C LYS A 23 -3.60 -2.18 21.26
N VAL A 24 -4.85 -2.49 20.93
CA VAL A 24 -5.18 -3.31 19.74
C VAL A 24 -4.74 -2.59 18.47
N GLN A 25 -4.95 -1.27 18.38
CA GLN A 25 -4.44 -0.46 17.27
C GLN A 25 -2.92 -0.48 17.18
N LEU A 26 -2.21 -0.33 18.30
CA LEU A 26 -0.74 -0.42 18.33
C LEU A 26 -0.23 -1.81 17.94
N ALA A 27 -0.88 -2.87 18.42
CA ALA A 27 -0.56 -4.24 18.05
C ALA A 27 -0.84 -4.52 16.57
N LEU A 28 -1.94 -4.01 16.04
CA LEU A 28 -2.30 -4.10 14.63
C LEU A 28 -1.28 -3.34 13.76
N ASN A 29 -0.91 -2.12 14.16
CA ASN A 29 0.12 -1.33 13.48
C ASN A 29 1.48 -2.04 13.52
N ALA A 30 1.89 -2.55 14.69
CA ALA A 30 3.14 -3.30 14.83
C ALA A 30 3.14 -4.63 14.04
N PHE A 31 1.98 -5.28 13.89
CA PHE A 31 1.83 -6.48 13.08
C PHE A 31 1.90 -6.15 11.58
N ILE A 32 1.26 -5.06 11.15
CA ILE A 32 1.38 -4.51 9.79
C ILE A 32 2.84 -4.14 9.51
N ASP A 33 3.52 -3.45 10.42
CA ASP A 33 4.91 -2.99 10.27
C ASP A 33 5.94 -4.14 10.31
N LYS A 34 5.68 -5.23 11.05
CA LYS A 34 6.58 -6.41 11.08
C LYS A 34 6.38 -7.37 9.91
N SER A 35 5.26 -7.31 9.21
CA SER A 35 4.92 -8.24 8.11
C SER A 35 4.83 -7.59 6.73
N MET A 36 4.92 -6.26 6.62
CA MET A 36 4.98 -5.54 5.34
C MET A 36 5.97 -4.36 5.38
N PRO A 37 6.92 -4.26 4.43
CA PRO A 37 7.72 -3.05 4.26
C PRO A 37 6.96 -1.91 3.55
N PHE A 38 5.62 -1.84 3.62
CA PHE A 38 4.84 -0.71 3.11
C PHE A 38 3.80 -0.29 4.11
N GLY A 39 4.07 0.84 4.76
CA GLY A 39 3.11 1.52 5.62
C GLY A 39 1.79 1.75 4.90
N ASN A 40 0.70 1.59 5.64
CA ASN A 40 -0.58 2.16 5.25
C ASN A 40 -1.19 2.85 6.47
N LEU A 41 -1.32 4.16 6.29
CA LEU A 41 -2.05 5.11 7.10
C LEU A 41 -3.53 4.74 7.12
N THR A 42 -4.11 4.84 8.31
CA THR A 42 -5.55 4.78 8.53
C THR A 42 -6.23 6.02 7.95
N GLY A 43 -7.41 5.81 7.36
CA GLY A 43 -8.54 6.75 7.36
C GLY A 43 -8.23 8.23 7.23
N ASN A 44 -7.74 8.64 6.07
CA ASN A 44 -8.02 9.93 5.47
C ASN A 44 -8.09 9.68 3.97
N THR A 45 -8.84 10.48 3.22
CA THR A 45 -8.76 10.52 1.76
C THR A 45 -7.31 10.79 1.37
N VAL A 46 -6.52 9.72 1.20
CA VAL A 46 -5.14 9.81 0.76
C VAL A 46 -5.25 10.30 -0.67
N ASN A 47 -4.90 11.56 -0.90
CA ASN A 47 -4.64 12.02 -2.25
C ASN A 47 -3.62 11.06 -2.82
N PHE A 48 -4.03 10.31 -3.85
CA PHE A 48 -3.21 9.27 -4.47
C PHE A 48 -1.80 9.75 -4.81
N ASP A 49 -1.71 11.03 -5.18
CA ASP A 49 -0.48 11.77 -5.47
C ASP A 49 0.56 11.72 -4.35
N ASP A 50 0.16 11.69 -3.08
CA ASP A 50 1.12 11.68 -1.97
C ASP A 50 1.81 10.31 -1.80
N THR A 51 1.24 9.26 -2.39
CA THR A 51 1.79 7.89 -2.32
C THR A 51 2.70 7.53 -3.50
N VAL A 52 2.67 8.34 -4.56
CA VAL A 52 3.51 8.15 -5.73
C VAL A 52 4.86 8.83 -5.47
N PRO A 53 5.99 8.11 -5.57
CA PRO A 53 7.30 8.75 -5.47
C PRO A 53 7.47 9.84 -6.54
N LYS A 54 8.06 10.99 -6.16
CA LYS A 54 8.38 12.07 -7.11
C LYS A 54 9.61 11.78 -7.97
N SER A 55 10.49 10.90 -7.50
CA SER A 55 11.73 10.51 -8.17
C SER A 55 11.97 9.01 -8.04
N TYR A 56 12.66 8.45 -9.02
CA TYR A 56 13.08 7.06 -9.00
C TYR A 56 14.38 6.92 -8.21
N THR A 57 14.44 5.96 -7.28
CA THR A 57 15.71 5.52 -6.68
C THR A 57 15.75 3.99 -6.60
N PRO A 58 16.93 3.34 -6.72
CA PRO A 58 17.02 1.88 -6.66
C PRO A 58 16.54 1.26 -5.34
N ASN A 59 16.64 2.03 -4.26
CA ASN A 59 16.20 1.64 -2.92
C ASN A 59 14.68 1.72 -2.74
N LEU A 60 13.95 2.27 -3.73
CA LEU A 60 12.50 2.13 -3.76
C LEU A 60 12.13 0.67 -3.82
N THR A 61 10.92 0.44 -3.40
CA THR A 61 10.38 -0.90 -3.34
C THR A 61 9.62 -1.20 -4.61
N TYR A 62 9.35 -2.47 -4.90
CA TYR A 62 8.68 -2.81 -6.15
C TYR A 62 7.32 -2.12 -6.29
N GLY A 63 6.52 -2.02 -5.23
CA GLY A 63 5.27 -1.26 -5.25
C GLY A 63 5.48 0.21 -5.63
N SER A 64 6.44 0.89 -5.00
CA SER A 64 6.75 2.30 -5.28
C SER A 64 7.37 2.52 -6.67
N LYS A 65 8.24 1.61 -7.13
CA LYS A 65 8.81 1.62 -8.49
C LYS A 65 7.72 1.50 -9.55
N ILE A 66 6.76 0.60 -9.34
CA ILE A 66 5.61 0.40 -10.23
C ILE A 66 4.73 1.67 -10.27
N LEU A 67 4.40 2.24 -9.11
CA LEU A 67 3.59 3.46 -9.03
C LEU A 67 4.28 4.63 -9.75
N PHE A 68 5.59 4.80 -9.55
CA PHE A 68 6.37 5.81 -10.25
C PHE A 68 6.29 5.64 -11.77
N ILE A 69 6.46 4.42 -12.29
CA ILE A 69 6.41 4.14 -13.73
C ILE A 69 5.02 4.41 -14.30
N LEU A 70 3.96 3.91 -13.65
CA LEU A 70 2.59 4.14 -14.10
C LEU A 70 2.22 5.63 -14.11
N HIS A 71 2.68 6.39 -13.11
CA HIS A 71 2.51 7.83 -13.06
C HIS A 71 3.25 8.54 -14.20
N ARG A 72 4.55 8.22 -14.38
CA ARG A 72 5.41 8.84 -15.39
C ARG A 72 4.89 8.61 -16.81
N GLU A 73 4.45 7.40 -17.11
CA GLU A 73 3.98 7.03 -18.45
C GLU A 73 2.55 7.49 -18.73
N GLY A 74 1.72 7.69 -17.70
CA GLY A 74 0.37 8.24 -17.83
C GLY A 74 -0.59 7.39 -18.67
N LYS A 75 -0.27 6.10 -18.90
CA LYS A 75 -1.05 5.19 -19.74
C LYS A 75 -1.17 3.79 -19.10
N PRO A 76 -2.21 3.00 -19.44
CA PRO A 76 -2.30 1.62 -19.01
C PRO A 76 -1.18 0.75 -19.60
N MET A 77 -0.45 0.03 -18.74
CA MET A 77 0.71 -0.79 -19.12
C MET A 77 0.55 -2.27 -18.72
N LEU A 78 1.13 -3.17 -19.50
CA LEU A 78 1.28 -4.59 -19.22
C LEU A 78 2.38 -4.85 -18.18
N VAL A 79 2.35 -6.03 -17.56
CA VAL A 79 3.40 -6.50 -16.64
C VAL A 79 4.78 -6.45 -17.30
N ASP A 80 4.87 -6.94 -18.55
CA ASP A 80 6.10 -6.95 -19.35
C ASP A 80 6.66 -5.53 -19.53
N GLU A 81 5.80 -4.58 -19.94
CA GLU A 81 6.17 -3.17 -20.18
C GLU A 81 6.68 -2.48 -18.90
N ILE A 82 6.05 -2.78 -17.75
CA ILE A 82 6.47 -2.22 -16.46
C ILE A 82 7.80 -2.83 -16.01
N ALA A 83 8.00 -4.14 -16.19
CA ALA A 83 9.25 -4.80 -15.85
C ALA A 83 10.42 -4.30 -16.71
N GLU A 84 10.19 -4.10 -18.02
CA GLU A 84 11.17 -3.49 -18.93
C GLU A 84 11.50 -2.06 -18.52
N ALA A 85 10.51 -1.25 -18.16
CA ALA A 85 10.75 0.11 -17.69
C ALA A 85 11.57 0.15 -16.38
N ILE A 86 11.36 -0.78 -15.43
CA ILE A 86 12.22 -0.92 -14.24
C ILE A 86 13.64 -1.33 -14.66
N HIS A 87 13.78 -2.28 -15.58
CA HIS A 87 15.07 -2.77 -16.05
C HIS A 87 15.90 -1.66 -16.74
N GLN A 88 15.25 -0.71 -17.42
CA GLN A 88 15.95 0.46 -17.98
C GLN A 88 16.61 1.34 -16.92
N PHE A 89 16.05 1.42 -15.71
CA PHE A 89 16.67 2.12 -14.57
C PHE A 89 17.68 1.26 -13.82
N GLU A 90 17.48 -0.05 -13.80
CA GLU A 90 18.29 -1.02 -13.06
C GLU A 90 18.68 -2.20 -13.97
N PRO A 91 19.61 -2.00 -14.93
CA PRO A 91 19.95 -3.00 -15.95
C PRO A 91 20.66 -4.24 -15.38
N GLU A 92 21.17 -4.15 -14.16
CA GLU A 92 21.78 -5.27 -13.44
C GLU A 92 20.76 -6.31 -12.96
N LEU A 93 19.46 -5.94 -12.90
CA LEU A 93 18.41 -6.85 -12.45
C LEU A 93 17.92 -7.75 -13.58
N GLU A 94 17.89 -9.06 -13.33
CA GLU A 94 17.34 -10.04 -14.28
C GLU A 94 15.85 -9.81 -14.57
N LEU A 95 15.50 -9.70 -15.86
CA LEU A 95 14.13 -9.43 -16.33
C LEU A 95 13.11 -10.46 -15.83
N GLN A 96 13.50 -11.75 -15.76
CA GLN A 96 12.62 -12.81 -15.27
C GLN A 96 12.26 -12.66 -13.78
N ARG A 97 13.20 -12.18 -12.96
CA ARG A 97 12.95 -11.90 -11.54
C ARG A 97 12.06 -10.67 -11.39
N LEU A 98 12.33 -9.63 -12.18
CA LEU A 98 11.50 -8.43 -12.26
C LEU A 98 10.06 -8.78 -12.60
N HIS A 99 9.82 -9.57 -13.64
CA HIS A 99 8.47 -9.95 -14.05
C HIS A 99 7.70 -10.64 -12.92
N LYS A 100 8.31 -11.57 -12.18
CA LYS A 100 7.68 -12.23 -11.02
C LYS A 100 7.34 -11.23 -9.91
N SER A 101 8.29 -10.38 -9.54
CA SER A 101 8.10 -9.36 -8.50
C SER A 101 7.04 -8.34 -8.89
N VAL A 102 7.05 -7.86 -10.13
CA VAL A 102 6.09 -6.88 -10.66
C VAL A 102 4.69 -7.49 -10.68
N SER A 103 4.52 -8.71 -11.19
CA SER A 103 3.21 -9.40 -11.23
C SER A 103 2.59 -9.57 -9.84
N HIS A 104 3.39 -9.98 -8.84
CA HIS A 104 2.93 -10.11 -7.46
C HIS A 104 2.52 -8.75 -6.88
N ASN A 105 3.35 -7.71 -7.03
CA ASN A 105 3.07 -6.38 -6.49
C ASN A 105 1.87 -5.71 -7.18
N LEU A 106 1.70 -5.86 -8.50
CA LEU A 106 0.51 -5.38 -9.22
C LEU A 106 -0.77 -6.02 -8.70
N SER A 107 -0.75 -7.33 -8.42
CA SER A 107 -1.89 -8.03 -7.84
C SER A 107 -2.27 -7.46 -6.47
N MET A 108 -1.27 -7.15 -5.64
CA MET A 108 -1.46 -6.54 -4.32
C MET A 108 -1.95 -5.09 -4.42
N LEU A 109 -1.34 -4.26 -5.28
CA LEU A 109 -1.73 -2.88 -5.49
C LEU A 109 -3.18 -2.79 -5.98
N ALA A 110 -3.57 -3.63 -6.94
CA ALA A 110 -4.94 -3.65 -7.44
C ALA A 110 -5.94 -4.16 -6.39
N LYS A 111 -5.56 -5.13 -5.55
CA LYS A 111 -6.39 -5.63 -4.44
C LYS A 111 -6.72 -4.52 -3.44
N TYR A 112 -5.78 -3.62 -3.17
CA TYR A 112 -5.97 -2.48 -2.27
C TYR A 112 -6.41 -1.21 -3.00
N ALA A 113 -6.99 -1.33 -4.19
CA ALA A 113 -7.50 -0.25 -5.01
C ALA A 113 -6.47 0.87 -5.32
N LYS A 114 -5.16 0.56 -5.26
CA LYS A 114 -4.08 1.51 -5.58
C LYS A 114 -3.86 1.73 -7.07
N ILE A 115 -4.35 0.81 -7.88
CA ILE A 115 -4.24 0.85 -9.35
C ILE A 115 -5.48 0.19 -9.94
N ARG A 116 -5.84 0.58 -11.16
CA ARG A 116 -6.96 0.03 -11.91
C ARG A 116 -6.49 -1.07 -12.85
N LYS A 117 -7.33 -2.10 -13.02
CA LYS A 117 -7.13 -3.20 -13.97
C LYS A 117 -7.99 -2.95 -15.21
N HIS A 118 -7.38 -3.08 -16.38
CA HIS A 118 -8.02 -2.94 -17.68
C HIS A 118 -7.83 -4.24 -18.46
N PRO A 119 -8.90 -5.02 -18.72
CA PRO A 119 -8.82 -6.19 -19.58
C PRO A 119 -8.29 -5.80 -20.97
N PHE A 120 -7.28 -6.52 -21.47
CA PHE A 120 -6.68 -6.27 -22.78
C PHE A 120 -6.39 -7.60 -23.47
N SER A 121 -7.32 -8.05 -24.31
CA SER A 121 -7.29 -9.38 -24.92
C SER A 121 -7.17 -10.46 -23.82
N ARG A 122 -6.19 -11.38 -23.92
CA ARG A 122 -5.89 -12.40 -22.91
C ARG A 122 -4.98 -11.91 -21.76
N LYS A 123 -4.65 -10.62 -21.73
CA LYS A 123 -3.78 -9.98 -20.73
C LYS A 123 -4.54 -8.89 -19.96
N ILE A 124 -3.89 -8.31 -18.95
CA ILE A 124 -4.41 -7.21 -18.14
C ILE A 124 -3.41 -6.06 -18.20
N LYS A 125 -3.89 -4.87 -18.50
CA LYS A 125 -3.15 -3.61 -18.36
C LYS A 125 -3.49 -2.95 -17.03
N TYR A 126 -2.55 -2.18 -16.49
CA TYR A 126 -2.65 -1.51 -15.20
C TYR A 126 -2.42 -0.01 -15.37
N SER A 127 -3.21 0.81 -14.69
CA SER A 127 -3.02 2.26 -14.57
C SER A 127 -3.18 2.67 -13.12
N LEU A 128 -2.79 3.89 -12.76
CA LEU A 128 -3.31 4.53 -11.54
C LEU A 128 -4.85 4.60 -11.58
#